data_AF-A0A1V3J611-F1
#
_entry.id   AF-A0A1V3J611-F1
#
_cell.length_a   1.000
_cell.length_b   1.000
_cell.length_c   1.000
_cell.angle_alpha   90.00
_cell.angle_beta   90.00
_cell.angle_gamma   90.00
#
_symmetry.space_group_name_H-M   'P 1'
#
loop_
_entity.id
_entity.type
_entity.pdbx_description
1 polymer ?
#
loop_
_entity_poly.entity_id
_entity_poly.type
_entity_poly.pdbx_seq_one_letter_code
_entity_poly.pdbx_strand_id
1 'polypeptide(L)'
;MKKLSGAEMVVQSLRDEGVEYLFGYPGGAVLDIYDAIHTLGGIEHILVRHEQAAVHMADGYARATGKVGCVLVTSGPGATNAITGIATAYADSVPMVVISGQVMSHLIGRDAFQECDMVGISRPVVKHSFIVKKAEDIPETIKKAFYIASTGRPGPVVVDIPKDTVNPNHKFPYEYPKSVEMRSYNPTVNGHKGQIKKALKALLVAKKPVLFVGGGAVAAECSEALTQFAQRLNLPVTASLMGLGVYPSTDKQFLGMLGMHGTYEANNAMHESDLILGIGVRFDDRTTNNLEKYCPNAKVIQIDIDPTSISKNVQVAIPIVGNAKNILDEFLGLLGEDGGNRPQNHLEDWWKQINEWKAKNCLDFDRTSGVIKPQQVMEAVYRITHGEAYVASDVGQHQMFAALHYPFNQPRRWINSGGLGTMGFGLPAALGVKLAQPNATVVCVTGDGSIQMNIQELSTATQYGIPIVIICLNNHFLGMVKQWQDLIYSGRHSQTYMNSLPDFVKLAESYGHIGIKIATPDELESKLEEAFKLKNKLVFVDINVDESEHVYPMQVRGGAMNEMILSKPQEEKA
;
A
#
# COMPACT_ATOMS: atom_id res chain seq x y z
N MET A 1 24.64 -19.29 -29.21
CA MET A 1 24.21 -18.77 -27.89
C MET A 1 25.07 -17.55 -27.57
N LYS A 2 24.47 -16.41 -27.23
CA LYS A 2 25.21 -15.18 -26.89
C LYS A 2 26.05 -15.43 -25.64
N LYS A 3 27.29 -14.97 -25.59
CA LYS A 3 28.13 -15.04 -24.37
C LYS A 3 28.12 -13.68 -23.67
N LEU A 4 27.77 -13.66 -22.39
CA LEU A 4 27.63 -12.46 -21.57
C LEU A 4 28.45 -12.60 -20.27
N SER A 5 28.94 -11.49 -19.73
CA SER A 5 29.44 -11.45 -18.35
C SER A 5 28.29 -11.54 -17.35
N GLY A 6 28.57 -11.87 -16.09
CA GLY A 6 27.50 -11.93 -15.07
C GLY A 6 26.76 -10.59 -14.92
N ALA A 7 27.47 -9.46 -15.02
CA ALA A 7 26.84 -8.13 -15.05
C ALA A 7 25.89 -7.95 -16.25
N GLU A 8 26.34 -8.30 -17.46
CA GLU A 8 25.52 -8.28 -18.67
C GLU A 8 24.31 -9.24 -18.55
N MET A 9 24.47 -10.38 -17.87
CA MET A 9 23.40 -11.34 -17.60
C MET A 9 22.34 -10.82 -16.65
N VAL A 10 22.71 -10.06 -15.60
CA VAL A 10 21.74 -9.40 -14.71
C VAL A 10 20.86 -8.46 -15.53
N VAL A 11 21.48 -7.54 -16.27
CA VAL A 11 20.75 -6.52 -17.05
C VAL A 11 19.90 -7.17 -18.14
N GLN A 12 20.42 -8.15 -18.88
CA GLN A 12 19.65 -8.84 -19.90
C GLN A 12 18.47 -9.62 -19.29
N SER A 13 18.64 -10.25 -18.13
CA SER A 13 17.54 -10.96 -17.45
C SER A 13 16.44 -10.02 -16.97
N LEU A 14 16.79 -8.83 -16.50
CA LEU A 14 15.80 -7.81 -16.14
C LEU A 14 15.04 -7.31 -17.37
N ARG A 15 15.71 -7.14 -18.51
CA ARG A 15 15.05 -6.80 -19.79
C ARG A 15 14.10 -7.91 -20.26
N ASP A 16 14.53 -9.16 -20.12
CA ASP A 16 13.71 -10.32 -20.53
C ASP A 16 12.50 -10.53 -19.60
N GLU A 17 12.55 -10.05 -18.35
CA GLU A 17 11.39 -9.92 -17.44
C GLU A 17 10.53 -8.68 -17.71
N GLY A 18 10.93 -7.81 -18.64
CA GLY A 18 10.19 -6.59 -18.98
C GLY A 18 10.32 -5.47 -17.95
N VAL A 19 11.44 -5.41 -17.22
CA VAL A 19 11.74 -4.31 -16.30
C VAL A 19 12.01 -3.04 -17.09
N GLU A 20 11.16 -2.03 -16.88
CA GLU A 20 11.28 -0.70 -17.50
C GLU A 20 12.14 0.23 -16.63
N TYR A 21 11.84 0.26 -15.32
CA TYR A 21 12.52 1.10 -14.33
C TYR A 21 13.28 0.26 -13.31
N LEU A 22 14.53 0.65 -13.05
CA LEU A 22 15.36 0.10 -11.98
C LEU A 22 15.72 1.20 -10.99
N PHE A 23 15.20 1.11 -9.78
CA PHE A 23 15.42 2.11 -8.73
C PHE A 23 16.67 1.75 -7.92
N GLY A 24 17.61 2.66 -7.72
CA GLY A 24 18.83 2.27 -7.01
C GLY A 24 19.84 3.37 -6.74
N TYR A 25 20.89 2.97 -6.04
CA TYR A 25 22.05 3.82 -5.72
C TYR A 25 23.36 3.05 -6.01
N PRO A 26 24.32 3.62 -6.76
CA PRO A 26 25.55 2.93 -7.14
C PRO A 26 26.52 2.78 -5.97
N GLY A 27 27.33 1.71 -6.02
CA GLY A 27 28.40 1.47 -5.06
C GLY A 27 29.39 0.41 -5.55
N GLY A 28 30.48 0.23 -4.80
CA GLY A 28 31.66 -0.52 -5.27
C GLY A 28 31.43 -2.01 -5.58
N ALA A 29 30.42 -2.63 -4.96
CA ALA A 29 30.08 -4.05 -5.17
C ALA A 29 29.18 -4.30 -6.38
N VAL A 30 28.48 -3.28 -6.87
CA VAL A 30 27.55 -3.35 -8.02
C VAL A 30 28.05 -2.57 -9.24
N LEU A 31 29.26 -2.00 -9.19
CA LEU A 31 29.77 -1.11 -10.22
C LEU A 31 29.77 -1.74 -11.63
N ASP A 32 30.13 -3.03 -11.72
CA ASP A 32 30.11 -3.76 -12.99
C ASP A 32 28.68 -3.90 -13.56
N ILE A 33 27.67 -4.01 -12.70
CA ILE A 33 26.25 -4.03 -13.10
C ILE A 33 25.83 -2.65 -13.63
N TYR A 34 26.26 -1.56 -12.98
CA TYR A 34 25.99 -0.19 -13.45
C TYR A 34 26.65 0.11 -14.80
N ASP A 35 27.88 -0.39 -15.02
CA ASP A 35 28.54 -0.31 -16.33
C ASP A 35 27.75 -1.09 -17.40
N ALA A 36 27.26 -2.29 -17.07
CA ALA A 36 26.41 -3.08 -17.97
C ALA A 36 25.08 -2.39 -18.29
N ILE A 37 24.46 -1.67 -17.34
CA ILE A 37 23.23 -0.88 -17.58
C ILE A 37 23.51 0.19 -18.64
N HIS A 38 24.61 0.92 -18.49
CA HIS A 38 24.99 1.99 -19.41
C HIS A 38 25.30 1.46 -20.83
N THR A 39 25.99 0.33 -20.93
CA THR A 39 26.44 -0.21 -22.22
C THR A 39 25.36 -0.98 -22.99
N LEU A 40 24.48 -1.72 -22.31
CA LEU A 40 23.42 -2.49 -22.97
C LEU A 40 22.14 -1.69 -23.21
N GLY A 41 21.85 -0.70 -22.37
CA GLY A 41 20.61 0.07 -22.39
C GLY A 41 19.34 -0.76 -22.23
N GLY A 42 18.18 -0.12 -22.46
CA GLY A 42 16.86 -0.77 -22.43
C GLY A 42 16.22 -0.89 -21.04
N ILE A 43 16.88 -0.37 -20.00
CA ILE A 43 16.32 -0.17 -18.65
C ILE A 43 16.63 1.26 -18.25
N GLU A 44 15.65 1.98 -17.73
CA GLU A 44 15.84 3.32 -17.18
C GLU A 44 16.19 3.23 -15.70
N HIS A 45 17.43 3.60 -15.35
CA HIS A 45 17.86 3.65 -13.96
C HIS A 45 17.45 4.97 -13.30
N ILE A 46 16.79 4.86 -12.15
CA ILE A 46 16.35 5.99 -11.34
C ILE A 46 17.23 6.09 -10.09
N LEU A 47 18.11 7.08 -10.10
CA LEU A 47 19.05 7.40 -9.04
C LEU A 47 18.35 8.20 -7.94
N VAL A 48 18.10 7.52 -6.82
CA VAL A 48 17.57 8.11 -5.59
C VAL A 48 18.64 8.85 -4.79
N ARG A 49 18.29 9.44 -3.64
CA ARG A 49 19.26 9.99 -2.67
C ARG A 49 19.46 9.10 -1.45
N HIS A 50 18.62 8.09 -1.26
CA HIS A 50 18.76 7.09 -0.21
C HIS A 50 18.16 5.75 -0.64
N GLU A 51 18.79 4.61 -0.31
CA GLU A 51 18.33 3.29 -0.76
C GLU A 51 16.93 2.91 -0.24
N GLN A 52 16.54 3.43 0.94
CA GLN A 52 15.16 3.30 1.42
C GLN A 52 14.16 3.88 0.41
N ALA A 53 14.48 5.02 -0.20
CA ALA A 53 13.63 5.65 -1.19
C ALA A 53 13.59 4.85 -2.51
N ALA A 54 14.69 4.19 -2.91
CA ALA A 54 14.64 3.28 -4.07
C ALA A 54 13.61 2.18 -3.87
N VAL A 55 13.57 1.60 -2.68
CA VAL A 55 12.59 0.58 -2.33
C VAL A 55 11.16 1.14 -2.31
N HIS A 56 10.94 2.30 -1.70
CA HIS A 56 9.61 2.92 -1.67
C HIS A 56 9.13 3.43 -3.05
N MET A 57 10.01 3.87 -3.94
CA MET A 57 9.67 4.18 -5.34
C MET A 57 9.27 2.91 -6.09
N ALA A 58 10.03 1.82 -5.94
CA ALA A 58 9.68 0.52 -6.52
C ALA A 58 8.35 -0.02 -5.98
N ASP A 59 8.06 0.22 -4.70
CA ASP A 59 6.79 -0.12 -4.04
C ASP A 59 5.62 0.66 -4.68
N GLY A 60 5.74 1.99 -4.79
CA GLY A 60 4.75 2.84 -5.46
C GLY A 60 4.50 2.42 -6.92
N TYR A 61 5.56 2.12 -7.66
CA TYR A 61 5.49 1.60 -9.03
C TYR A 61 4.72 0.26 -9.08
N ALA A 62 5.04 -0.68 -8.20
CA ALA A 62 4.39 -2.00 -8.15
C ALA A 62 2.90 -1.89 -7.79
N ARG A 63 2.53 -1.00 -6.88
CA ARG A 63 1.13 -0.76 -6.50
C ARG A 63 0.32 -0.13 -7.63
N ALA A 64 0.90 0.81 -8.37
CA ALA A 64 0.21 1.47 -9.48
C ALA A 64 0.05 0.60 -10.73
N THR A 65 0.91 -0.40 -10.93
CA THR A 65 0.96 -1.20 -12.16
C THR A 65 0.54 -2.67 -11.98
N GLY A 66 0.68 -3.22 -10.78
CA GLY A 66 0.61 -4.67 -10.54
C GLY A 66 1.84 -5.45 -10.99
N LYS A 67 2.85 -4.79 -11.57
CA LYS A 67 4.13 -5.40 -11.96
C LYS A 67 5.07 -5.52 -10.76
N VAL A 68 6.12 -6.33 -10.89
CA VAL A 68 7.17 -6.48 -9.87
C VAL A 68 8.04 -5.23 -9.87
N GLY A 69 8.17 -4.56 -8.71
CA GLY A 69 9.14 -3.47 -8.53
C GLY A 69 10.56 -4.00 -8.49
N CYS A 70 11.52 -3.32 -9.12
CA CYS A 70 12.91 -3.77 -9.17
C CYS A 70 13.86 -2.75 -8.55
N VAL A 71 14.72 -3.22 -7.65
CA VAL A 71 15.66 -2.38 -6.88
C VAL A 71 17.09 -2.88 -7.06
N LEU A 72 18.05 -1.97 -7.21
CA LEU A 72 19.48 -2.28 -7.23
C LEU A 72 20.24 -1.45 -6.18
N VAL A 73 20.80 -2.13 -5.18
CA VAL A 73 21.62 -1.53 -4.11
C VAL A 73 22.99 -2.18 -4.00
N THR A 74 23.98 -1.46 -3.50
CA THR A 74 25.31 -2.01 -3.19
C THR A 74 25.31 -2.86 -1.92
N SER A 75 26.44 -3.49 -1.61
CA SER A 75 26.67 -4.24 -0.37
C SER A 75 26.68 -3.35 0.87
N GLY A 76 26.78 -3.96 2.05
CA GLY A 76 27.00 -3.24 3.30
C GLY A 76 25.89 -2.23 3.60
N PRO A 77 26.20 -0.92 3.71
CA PRO A 77 25.22 0.09 4.08
C PRO A 77 24.05 0.21 3.08
N GLY A 78 24.30 0.01 1.78
CA GLY A 78 23.22 0.11 0.78
C GLY A 78 22.16 -0.97 0.97
N ALA A 79 22.61 -2.19 1.28
CA ALA A 79 21.75 -3.32 1.61
C ALA A 79 20.97 -3.08 2.91
N THR A 80 21.62 -2.58 3.97
CA THR A 80 20.94 -2.31 5.25
C THR A 80 19.96 -1.14 5.18
N ASN A 81 20.26 -0.10 4.39
CA ASN A 81 19.37 1.05 4.18
C ASN A 81 18.05 0.64 3.49
N ALA A 82 18.07 -0.43 2.70
CA ALA A 82 16.88 -0.95 2.01
C ALA A 82 15.91 -1.73 2.92
N ILE A 83 16.35 -2.17 4.10
CA ILE A 83 15.59 -3.12 4.95
C ILE A 83 14.23 -2.57 5.38
N THR A 84 14.14 -1.30 5.77
CA THR A 84 12.84 -0.71 6.15
C THR A 84 11.85 -0.77 4.99
N GLY A 85 12.28 -0.41 3.77
CA GLY A 85 11.42 -0.49 2.60
C GLY A 85 11.02 -1.93 2.25
N ILE A 86 11.95 -2.89 2.39
CA ILE A 86 11.66 -4.32 2.18
C ILE A 86 10.61 -4.79 3.18
N ALA A 87 10.74 -4.40 4.45
CA ALA A 87 9.75 -4.72 5.48
C ALA A 87 8.38 -4.10 5.21
N THR A 88 8.33 -2.86 4.68
CA THR A 88 7.08 -2.23 4.22
C THR A 88 6.41 -3.06 3.13
N ALA A 89 7.16 -3.40 2.08
CA ALA A 89 6.67 -4.20 0.96
C ALA A 89 6.19 -5.59 1.41
N TYR A 90 6.90 -6.23 2.34
CA TYR A 90 6.51 -7.53 2.90
C TYR A 90 5.22 -7.47 3.72
N ALA A 91 5.09 -6.48 4.61
CA ALA A 91 3.91 -6.31 5.44
C ALA A 91 2.64 -6.10 4.59
N ASP A 92 2.78 -5.38 3.46
CA ASP A 92 1.68 -5.03 2.56
C ASP A 92 1.53 -5.95 1.35
N SER A 93 2.36 -6.98 1.22
CA SER A 93 2.30 -7.97 0.13
C SER A 93 2.57 -7.36 -1.26
N VAL A 94 3.59 -6.51 -1.36
CA VAL A 94 3.97 -5.82 -2.60
C VAL A 94 5.02 -6.65 -3.36
N PRO A 95 4.78 -6.98 -4.65
CA PRO A 95 5.74 -7.77 -5.43
C PRO A 95 6.99 -6.96 -5.72
N MET A 96 8.15 -7.46 -5.29
CA MET A 96 9.42 -6.77 -5.47
C MET A 96 10.60 -7.73 -5.58
N VAL A 97 11.58 -7.37 -6.41
CA VAL A 97 12.89 -8.03 -6.46
C VAL A 97 13.96 -6.99 -6.13
N VAL A 98 14.68 -7.24 -5.05
CA VAL A 98 15.81 -6.42 -4.60
C VAL A 98 17.11 -7.14 -4.92
N ILE A 99 17.89 -6.55 -5.82
CA ILE A 99 19.23 -7.01 -6.15
C ILE A 99 20.20 -6.26 -5.26
N SER A 100 20.92 -6.99 -4.42
CA SER A 100 22.01 -6.45 -3.59
C SER A 100 23.34 -6.95 -4.14
N GLY A 101 24.29 -6.03 -4.30
CA GLY A 101 25.68 -6.44 -4.48
C GLY A 101 26.26 -6.99 -3.18
N GLN A 102 27.27 -7.83 -3.31
CA GLN A 102 28.01 -8.41 -2.18
C GLN A 102 29.52 -8.32 -2.42
N VAL A 103 30.31 -8.40 -1.35
CA VAL A 103 31.77 -8.59 -1.45
C VAL A 103 32.10 -9.84 -2.28
N MET A 104 33.35 -9.97 -2.71
CA MET A 104 33.78 -11.15 -3.47
C MET A 104 33.51 -12.42 -2.64
N SER A 105 33.07 -13.50 -3.29
CA SER A 105 32.60 -14.73 -2.63
C SER A 105 33.59 -15.31 -1.60
N HIS A 106 34.89 -15.23 -1.86
CA HIS A 106 35.95 -15.72 -0.97
C HIS A 106 36.23 -14.82 0.25
N LEU A 107 35.66 -13.62 0.27
CA LEU A 107 35.72 -12.69 1.40
C LEU A 107 34.50 -12.78 2.32
N ILE A 108 33.43 -13.45 1.90
CA ILE A 108 32.23 -13.65 2.73
C ILE A 108 32.60 -14.43 4.01
N GLY A 109 32.13 -13.94 5.15
CA GLY A 109 32.41 -14.42 6.50
C GLY A 109 33.75 -13.94 7.06
N ARG A 110 34.36 -12.87 6.53
CA ARG A 110 35.70 -12.40 6.94
C ARG A 110 35.73 -10.94 7.42
N ASP A 111 34.58 -10.35 7.71
CA ASP A 111 34.44 -8.95 8.10
C ASP A 111 35.07 -7.99 7.07
N ALA A 112 34.86 -8.28 5.79
CA ALA A 112 35.42 -7.51 4.70
C ALA A 112 34.80 -6.11 4.61
N PHE A 113 35.48 -5.19 3.92
CA PHE A 113 34.98 -3.84 3.72
C PHE A 113 33.62 -3.83 3.01
N GLN A 114 32.63 -3.18 3.63
CA GLN A 114 31.23 -3.17 3.19
C GLN A 114 30.60 -4.56 3.02
N GLU A 115 31.07 -5.56 3.77
CA GLU A 115 30.37 -6.83 3.92
C GLU A 115 29.16 -6.67 4.84
N CYS A 116 28.06 -7.33 4.50
CA CYS A 116 26.88 -7.46 5.35
C CYS A 116 26.12 -8.74 5.01
N ASP A 117 25.63 -9.46 6.02
CA ASP A 117 24.74 -10.61 5.85
C ASP A 117 23.32 -10.14 5.47
N MET A 118 23.18 -9.67 4.23
CA MET A 118 21.90 -9.20 3.69
C MET A 118 20.83 -10.30 3.75
N VAL A 119 21.20 -11.56 3.52
CA VAL A 119 20.25 -12.68 3.61
C VAL A 119 19.77 -12.88 5.04
N GLY A 120 20.67 -12.88 6.03
CA GLY A 120 20.31 -13.01 7.43
C GLY A 120 19.42 -11.87 7.92
N ILE A 121 19.78 -10.62 7.61
CA ILE A 121 19.05 -9.42 8.06
C ILE A 121 17.67 -9.32 7.41
N SER A 122 17.55 -9.63 6.11
CA SER A 122 16.28 -9.54 5.39
C SER A 122 15.35 -10.73 5.62
N ARG A 123 15.85 -11.86 6.12
CA ARG A 123 15.09 -13.13 6.26
C ARG A 123 13.69 -13.01 6.87
N PRO A 124 13.44 -12.20 7.92
CA PRO A 124 12.09 -12.10 8.51
C PRO A 124 11.10 -11.28 7.67
N VAL A 125 11.60 -10.54 6.69
CA VAL A 125 10.86 -9.52 5.95
C VAL A 125 10.92 -9.74 4.44
N VAL A 126 11.17 -10.97 4.00
CA VAL A 126 11.18 -11.37 2.58
C VAL A 126 10.45 -12.68 2.40
N LYS A 127 9.89 -12.91 1.21
CA LYS A 127 9.35 -14.22 0.82
C LYS A 127 10.47 -15.24 0.65
N HIS A 128 11.59 -14.81 0.09
CA HIS A 128 12.75 -15.65 -0.16
C HIS A 128 14.00 -14.80 -0.41
N SER A 129 15.17 -15.44 -0.29
CA SER A 129 16.44 -14.84 -0.65
C SER A 129 17.30 -15.83 -1.40
N PHE A 130 18.08 -15.34 -2.37
CA PHE A 130 19.09 -16.11 -3.09
C PHE A 130 20.48 -15.50 -2.85
N ILE A 131 21.51 -16.34 -2.83
CA ILE A 131 22.91 -15.92 -2.97
C ILE A 131 23.43 -16.57 -4.25
N VAL A 132 23.81 -15.74 -5.23
CA VAL A 132 24.39 -16.22 -6.48
C VAL A 132 25.79 -16.75 -6.21
N LYS A 133 26.07 -17.97 -6.66
CA LYS A 133 27.39 -18.61 -6.48
C LYS A 133 28.23 -18.61 -7.74
N LYS A 134 27.60 -18.58 -8.92
CA LYS A 134 28.23 -18.60 -10.23
C LYS A 134 27.49 -17.66 -11.18
N ALA A 135 28.21 -17.10 -12.15
CA ALA A 135 27.63 -16.19 -13.14
C ALA A 135 26.51 -16.87 -13.95
N GLU A 136 26.69 -18.15 -14.28
CA GLU A 136 25.74 -18.96 -15.06
C GLU A 136 24.40 -19.18 -14.36
N ASP A 137 24.34 -19.04 -13.03
CA ASP A 137 23.11 -19.23 -12.24
C ASP A 137 22.24 -17.96 -12.21
N ILE A 138 22.77 -16.80 -12.65
CA ILE A 138 22.09 -15.50 -12.58
C ILE A 138 20.75 -15.50 -13.32
N PRO A 139 20.65 -15.95 -14.59
CA PRO A 139 19.40 -15.91 -15.35
C PRO A 139 18.27 -16.70 -14.66
N GLU A 140 18.57 -17.92 -14.22
CA GLU A 140 17.59 -18.78 -13.54
C GLU A 140 17.21 -18.23 -12.16
N THR A 141 18.18 -17.68 -11.43
CA THR A 141 17.93 -17.08 -10.11
C THR A 141 17.01 -15.87 -10.22
N ILE A 142 17.24 -14.98 -11.19
CA ILE A 142 16.36 -13.83 -11.44
C ILE A 142 14.96 -14.32 -11.83
N LYS A 143 14.84 -15.31 -12.73
CA LYS A 143 13.53 -15.86 -13.12
C LYS A 143 12.75 -16.42 -11.93
N LYS A 144 13.41 -17.17 -11.05
CA LYS A 144 12.82 -17.69 -9.81
C LYS A 144 12.42 -16.55 -8.87
N ALA A 145 13.24 -15.51 -8.74
CA ALA A 145 12.94 -14.37 -7.89
C ALA A 145 11.68 -13.63 -8.34
N PHE A 146 11.53 -13.34 -9.63
CA PHE A 146 10.32 -12.71 -10.18
C PHE A 146 9.09 -13.61 -10.04
N TYR A 147 9.22 -14.91 -10.28
CA TYR A 147 8.13 -15.87 -10.08
C TYR A 147 7.66 -15.91 -8.62
N ILE A 148 8.58 -16.02 -7.65
CA ILE A 148 8.24 -15.99 -6.23
C ILE A 148 7.64 -14.63 -5.86
N ALA A 149 8.22 -13.51 -6.29
CA ALA A 149 7.75 -12.18 -5.90
C ALA A 149 6.30 -11.92 -6.33
N SER A 150 5.91 -12.38 -7.52
CA SER A 150 4.61 -12.10 -8.15
C SER A 150 3.49 -13.10 -7.86
N THR A 151 3.81 -14.36 -7.50
CA THR A 151 2.80 -15.41 -7.35
C THR A 151 2.44 -15.74 -5.90
N GLY A 152 1.33 -16.45 -5.68
CA GLY A 152 0.76 -16.64 -4.34
C GLY A 152 0.35 -15.31 -3.71
N ARG A 153 0.64 -15.12 -2.42
CA ARG A 153 0.64 -13.77 -1.81
C ARG A 153 1.90 -13.04 -2.27
N PRO A 154 1.82 -11.92 -3.00
CA PRO A 154 3.01 -11.23 -3.49
C PRO A 154 3.87 -10.68 -2.35
N GLY A 155 5.13 -10.39 -2.63
CA GLY A 155 6.07 -9.88 -1.62
C GLY A 155 7.50 -9.76 -2.12
N PRO A 156 8.41 -9.18 -1.32
CA PRO A 156 9.78 -8.94 -1.73
C PRO A 156 10.63 -10.22 -1.73
N VAL A 157 11.54 -10.31 -2.70
CA VAL A 157 12.57 -11.34 -2.82
C VAL A 157 13.93 -10.66 -2.98
N VAL A 158 14.94 -11.14 -2.25
CA VAL A 158 16.31 -10.63 -2.34
C VAL A 158 17.16 -11.55 -3.22
N VAL A 159 17.98 -10.97 -4.09
CA VAL A 159 19.01 -11.67 -4.87
C VAL A 159 20.35 -11.02 -4.55
N ASP A 160 21.16 -11.68 -3.73
CA ASP A 160 22.48 -11.21 -3.30
C ASP A 160 23.55 -11.72 -4.29
N ILE A 161 24.31 -10.81 -4.88
CA ILE A 161 25.22 -11.09 -6.00
C ILE A 161 26.65 -10.69 -5.63
N PRO A 162 27.55 -11.66 -5.35
CA PRO A 162 28.96 -11.40 -5.10
C PRO A 162 29.67 -10.77 -6.30
N LYS A 163 30.51 -9.77 -6.04
CA LYS A 163 31.20 -8.98 -7.07
C LYS A 163 31.98 -9.82 -8.10
N ASP A 164 32.61 -10.91 -7.67
CA ASP A 164 33.38 -11.79 -8.54
C ASP A 164 32.51 -12.60 -9.51
N THR A 165 31.23 -12.80 -9.21
CA THR A 165 30.27 -13.47 -10.11
C THR A 165 29.83 -12.59 -11.28
N VAL A 166 30.02 -11.27 -11.20
CA VAL A 166 29.64 -10.29 -12.23
C VAL A 166 30.82 -9.70 -13.00
N ASN A 167 32.02 -10.28 -12.84
CA ASN A 167 33.25 -9.79 -13.46
C ASN A 167 33.14 -9.70 -15.00
N PRO A 168 33.36 -8.51 -15.60
CA PRO A 168 33.18 -8.30 -17.04
C PRO A 168 34.18 -9.08 -17.93
N ASN A 169 35.30 -9.52 -17.37
CA ASN A 169 36.34 -10.25 -18.10
C ASN A 169 35.98 -11.72 -18.38
N HIS A 170 34.97 -12.26 -17.69
CA HIS A 170 34.55 -13.65 -17.85
C HIS A 170 33.17 -13.71 -18.49
N LYS A 171 33.06 -14.34 -19.67
CA LYS A 171 31.80 -14.46 -20.41
C LYS A 171 31.33 -15.90 -20.53
N PHE A 172 30.06 -16.12 -20.22
CA PHE A 172 29.41 -17.42 -20.20
C PHE A 172 28.19 -17.45 -21.14
N PRO A 173 27.77 -18.62 -21.63
CA PRO A 173 26.55 -18.70 -22.45
C PRO A 173 25.33 -18.18 -21.70
N TYR A 174 24.56 -17.30 -22.33
CA TYR A 174 23.32 -16.77 -21.79
C TYR A 174 22.11 -17.52 -22.34
N GLU A 175 21.27 -18.01 -21.43
CA GLU A 175 19.97 -18.59 -21.72
C GLU A 175 18.98 -18.17 -20.63
N TYR A 176 17.91 -17.46 -21.01
CA TYR A 176 16.87 -17.07 -20.08
C TYR A 176 15.74 -18.12 -20.05
N PRO A 177 15.40 -18.69 -18.87
CA PRO A 177 14.37 -19.71 -18.81
C PRO A 177 12.98 -19.14 -19.18
N LYS A 178 12.27 -19.83 -20.08
CA LYS A 178 10.89 -19.46 -20.45
C LYS A 178 9.90 -19.62 -19.29
N SER A 179 10.13 -20.62 -18.45
CA SER A 179 9.32 -20.94 -17.27
C SER A 179 10.21 -21.50 -16.16
N VAL A 180 9.73 -21.45 -14.93
CA VAL A 180 10.37 -22.07 -13.76
C VAL A 180 9.35 -22.91 -13.02
N GLU A 181 9.80 -24.05 -12.53
CA GLU A 181 9.05 -24.90 -11.60
C GLU A 181 9.90 -25.14 -10.37
N MET A 182 9.29 -24.99 -9.19
CA MET A 182 9.97 -25.14 -7.91
C MET A 182 9.24 -26.17 -7.07
N ARG A 183 9.88 -27.31 -6.82
CA ARG A 183 9.28 -28.39 -6.01
C ARG A 183 8.76 -27.91 -4.65
N SER A 184 9.46 -26.97 -4.02
CA SER A 184 9.11 -26.42 -2.71
C SER A 184 8.09 -25.28 -2.75
N TYR A 185 7.70 -24.80 -3.93
CA TYR A 185 6.83 -23.63 -4.07
C TYR A 185 5.87 -23.78 -5.26
N ASN A 186 4.59 -24.06 -4.94
CA ASN A 186 3.51 -24.22 -5.91
C ASN A 186 2.21 -23.60 -5.35
N PRO A 187 1.92 -22.32 -5.61
CA PRO A 187 0.76 -21.63 -5.04
C PRO A 187 -0.58 -22.17 -5.57
N THR A 188 -1.54 -22.36 -4.69
CA THR A 188 -2.89 -22.82 -5.06
C THR A 188 -3.73 -21.64 -5.56
N VAL A 189 -4.08 -21.65 -6.85
CA VAL A 189 -4.84 -20.55 -7.48
C VAL A 189 -6.34 -20.82 -7.64
N ASN A 190 -6.75 -22.09 -7.66
CA ASN A 190 -8.15 -22.48 -7.80
C ASN A 190 -8.70 -23.00 -6.47
N GLY A 191 -9.92 -22.60 -6.14
CA GLY A 191 -10.56 -23.02 -4.89
C GLY A 191 -11.18 -24.42 -4.99
N HIS A 192 -11.42 -25.02 -3.84
CA HIS A 192 -12.14 -26.28 -3.76
C HIS A 192 -13.63 -26.07 -4.09
N LYS A 193 -14.11 -26.59 -5.22
CA LYS A 193 -15.49 -26.45 -5.71
C LYS A 193 -16.57 -26.69 -4.64
N GLY A 194 -16.38 -27.68 -3.78
CA GLY A 194 -17.32 -27.97 -2.69
C GLY A 194 -17.39 -26.86 -1.62
N GLN A 195 -16.28 -26.20 -1.32
CA GLN A 195 -16.25 -25.07 -0.37
C GLN A 195 -16.88 -23.83 -0.99
N ILE A 196 -16.64 -23.58 -2.29
CA ILE A 196 -17.26 -22.49 -3.05
C ILE A 196 -18.79 -22.65 -3.05
N LYS A 197 -19.30 -23.83 -3.43
CA LYS A 197 -20.76 -24.10 -3.38
C LYS A 197 -21.33 -23.94 -1.97
N LYS A 198 -20.62 -24.42 -0.94
CA LYS A 198 -21.03 -24.28 0.47
C LYS A 198 -21.06 -22.81 0.92
N ALA A 199 -20.06 -22.02 0.52
CA ALA A 199 -19.99 -20.59 0.82
C ALA A 199 -21.14 -19.84 0.17
N LEU A 200 -21.39 -20.06 -1.13
CA LEU A 200 -22.47 -19.40 -1.85
C LEU A 200 -23.83 -19.73 -1.24
N LYS A 201 -24.08 -21.01 -0.92
CA LYS A 201 -25.31 -21.43 -0.24
C LYS A 201 -25.48 -20.75 1.12
N ALA A 202 -24.42 -20.68 1.94
CA ALA A 202 -24.46 -20.02 3.24
C ALA A 202 -24.74 -18.52 3.10
N LEU A 203 -24.10 -17.87 2.12
CA LEU A 203 -24.32 -16.47 1.80
C LEU A 203 -25.79 -16.25 1.43
N LEU A 204 -26.35 -17.01 0.48
CA LEU A 204 -27.72 -16.84 -0.04
C LEU A 204 -28.82 -16.92 1.02
N VAL A 205 -28.63 -17.68 2.10
CA VAL A 205 -29.61 -17.81 3.19
C VAL A 205 -29.38 -16.84 4.36
N ALA A 206 -28.23 -16.16 4.41
CA ALA A 206 -27.91 -15.19 5.46
C ALA A 206 -28.88 -14.00 5.45
N LYS A 207 -29.20 -13.46 6.62
CA LYS A 207 -30.12 -12.32 6.80
C LYS A 207 -29.37 -11.00 6.93
N LYS A 208 -28.16 -11.02 7.48
CA LYS A 208 -27.30 -9.84 7.68
C LYS A 208 -25.89 -10.09 7.13
N PRO A 209 -25.74 -10.47 5.84
CA PRO A 209 -24.42 -10.69 5.25
C PRO A 209 -23.69 -9.36 5.06
N VAL A 210 -22.37 -9.39 5.20
CA VAL A 210 -21.47 -8.27 4.85
C VAL A 210 -20.29 -8.80 4.02
N LEU A 211 -19.96 -8.07 2.95
CA LEU A 211 -18.77 -8.30 2.15
C LEU A 211 -17.62 -7.45 2.71
N PHE A 212 -16.55 -8.10 3.17
CA PHE A 212 -15.36 -7.43 3.68
C PHE A 212 -14.18 -7.65 2.72
N VAL A 213 -13.70 -6.57 2.10
CA VAL A 213 -12.73 -6.63 1.01
C VAL A 213 -11.40 -5.99 1.42
N GLY A 214 -10.29 -6.60 1.02
CA GLY A 214 -8.94 -6.15 1.41
C GLY A 214 -7.98 -6.01 0.24
N GLY A 215 -6.70 -5.75 0.56
CA GLY A 215 -5.65 -5.58 -0.43
C GLY A 215 -5.43 -6.80 -1.32
N GLY A 216 -5.78 -8.01 -0.87
CA GLY A 216 -5.72 -9.21 -1.70
C GLY A 216 -6.72 -9.18 -2.87
N ALA A 217 -7.85 -8.48 -2.73
CA ALA A 217 -8.81 -8.28 -3.82
C ALA A 217 -8.27 -7.28 -4.88
N VAL A 218 -7.52 -6.26 -4.45
CA VAL A 218 -6.79 -5.35 -5.34
C VAL A 218 -5.71 -6.12 -6.11
N ALA A 219 -4.88 -6.89 -5.41
CA ALA A 219 -3.79 -7.66 -6.01
C ALA A 219 -4.28 -8.75 -6.97
N ALA A 220 -5.49 -9.28 -6.75
CA ALA A 220 -6.11 -10.28 -7.63
C ALA A 220 -6.80 -9.66 -8.87
N GLU A 221 -6.84 -8.34 -9.03
CA GLU A 221 -7.53 -7.64 -10.13
C GLU A 221 -9.02 -8.02 -10.23
N CYS A 222 -9.70 -8.19 -9.09
CA CYS A 222 -11.08 -8.70 -9.08
C CYS A 222 -12.16 -7.61 -8.89
N SER A 223 -11.82 -6.32 -9.05
CA SER A 223 -12.73 -5.19 -8.80
C SER A 223 -14.05 -5.30 -9.59
N GLU A 224 -13.98 -5.64 -10.88
CA GLU A 224 -15.17 -5.77 -11.74
C GLU A 224 -16.07 -6.93 -11.28
N ALA A 225 -15.51 -8.14 -11.14
CA ALA A 225 -16.24 -9.32 -10.70
C ALA A 225 -16.85 -9.14 -9.29
N LEU A 226 -16.11 -8.50 -8.38
CA LEU A 226 -16.55 -8.15 -7.04
C LEU A 226 -17.73 -7.18 -7.08
N THR A 227 -17.67 -6.16 -7.94
CA THR A 227 -18.74 -5.18 -8.12
C THR A 227 -20.01 -5.85 -8.65
N GLN A 228 -19.89 -6.64 -9.71
CA GLN A 228 -21.01 -7.41 -10.27
C GLN A 228 -21.62 -8.36 -9.22
N PHE A 229 -20.78 -9.05 -8.44
CA PHE A 229 -21.22 -9.97 -7.41
C PHE A 229 -21.98 -9.27 -6.27
N ALA A 230 -21.42 -8.16 -5.75
CA ALA A 230 -22.04 -7.38 -4.70
C ALA A 230 -23.38 -6.76 -5.15
N GLN A 231 -23.43 -6.18 -6.34
CA GLN A 231 -24.64 -5.55 -6.89
C GLN A 231 -25.73 -6.58 -7.18
N ARG A 232 -25.38 -7.72 -7.78
CA ARG A 232 -26.34 -8.79 -8.08
C ARG A 232 -27.03 -9.34 -6.83
N LEU A 233 -26.31 -9.39 -5.70
CA LEU A 233 -26.83 -9.90 -4.44
C LEU A 233 -27.28 -8.79 -3.47
N ASN A 234 -27.20 -7.52 -3.88
CA ASN A 234 -27.49 -6.34 -3.05
C ASN A 234 -26.79 -6.38 -1.67
N LEU A 235 -25.52 -6.82 -1.64
CA LEU A 235 -24.74 -6.97 -0.41
C LEU A 235 -24.14 -5.63 0.05
N PRO A 236 -24.15 -5.31 1.35
CA PRO A 236 -23.32 -4.22 1.87
C PRO A 236 -21.84 -4.58 1.78
N VAL A 237 -21.02 -3.61 1.36
CA VAL A 237 -19.59 -3.77 1.14
C VAL A 237 -18.81 -2.81 2.03
N THR A 238 -17.80 -3.33 2.72
CA THR A 238 -16.84 -2.52 3.47
C THR A 238 -15.42 -2.96 3.14
N ALA A 239 -14.46 -2.04 3.26
CA ALA A 239 -13.08 -2.27 2.90
C ALA A 239 -12.14 -2.10 4.10
N SER A 240 -11.01 -2.81 4.07
CA SER A 240 -9.85 -2.44 4.87
C SER A 240 -9.17 -1.21 4.26
N LEU A 241 -8.26 -0.59 4.99
CA LEU A 241 -7.41 0.50 4.47
C LEU A 241 -6.72 0.11 3.16
N MET A 242 -6.26 -1.14 3.04
CA MET A 242 -5.57 -1.65 1.85
C MET A 242 -6.51 -2.02 0.70
N GLY A 243 -7.82 -2.14 0.98
CA GLY A 243 -8.84 -2.49 0.00
C GLY A 243 -9.53 -1.28 -0.63
N LEU A 244 -9.23 -0.05 -0.22
CA LEU A 244 -9.87 1.16 -0.75
C LEU A 244 -9.71 1.25 -2.26
N GLY A 245 -10.83 1.51 -2.95
CA GLY A 245 -10.92 1.55 -4.41
C GLY A 245 -11.25 0.23 -5.08
N VAL A 246 -11.15 -0.93 -4.41
CA VAL A 246 -11.51 -2.21 -5.05
C VAL A 246 -13.02 -2.33 -5.33
N TYR A 247 -13.84 -1.69 -4.50
CA TYR A 247 -15.26 -1.44 -4.76
C TYR A 247 -15.46 0.07 -4.85
N PRO A 248 -16.29 0.59 -5.78
CA PRO A 248 -16.44 2.03 -5.94
C PRO A 248 -16.98 2.70 -4.68
N SER A 249 -16.23 3.66 -4.12
CA SER A 249 -16.59 4.29 -2.85
C SER A 249 -17.86 5.15 -2.92
N THR A 250 -18.24 5.58 -4.13
CA THR A 250 -19.48 6.33 -4.39
C THR A 250 -20.70 5.45 -4.61
N ASP A 251 -20.54 4.12 -4.71
CA ASP A 251 -21.66 3.21 -4.86
C ASP A 251 -22.48 3.12 -3.55
N LYS A 252 -23.81 3.07 -3.68
CA LYS A 252 -24.74 3.06 -2.55
C LYS A 252 -24.51 1.92 -1.55
N GLN A 253 -23.95 0.80 -2.03
CA GLN A 253 -23.71 -0.38 -1.21
C GLN A 253 -22.40 -0.31 -0.41
N PHE A 254 -21.54 0.67 -0.71
CA PHE A 254 -20.33 0.88 0.07
C PHE A 254 -20.67 1.54 1.41
N LEU A 255 -20.12 0.95 2.47
CA LEU A 255 -20.27 1.44 3.84
C LEU A 255 -19.07 2.26 4.31
N GLY A 256 -18.01 2.35 3.52
CA GLY A 256 -16.76 2.98 3.92
C GLY A 256 -15.71 1.99 4.43
N MET A 257 -14.57 2.55 4.83
CA MET A 257 -13.50 1.83 5.51
C MET A 257 -13.97 1.37 6.89
N LEU A 258 -13.61 0.16 7.32
CA LEU A 258 -13.84 -0.32 8.70
C LEU A 258 -12.58 -0.27 9.56
N GLY A 259 -12.76 -0.51 10.85
CA GLY A 259 -11.69 -0.68 11.84
C GLY A 259 -11.56 0.50 12.77
N MET A 260 -10.36 0.68 13.33
CA MET A 260 -10.07 1.65 14.39
C MET A 260 -10.58 3.05 14.05
N HIS A 261 -10.31 3.55 12.84
CA HIS A 261 -10.80 4.84 12.34
C HIS A 261 -11.82 4.70 11.22
N GLY A 262 -12.48 3.54 11.11
CA GLY A 262 -13.49 3.30 10.10
C GLY A 262 -14.79 4.08 10.33
N THR A 263 -15.69 4.03 9.36
CA THR A 263 -17.02 4.63 9.48
C THR A 263 -17.87 3.89 10.50
N TYR A 264 -18.79 4.62 11.12
CA TYR A 264 -19.71 4.07 12.12
C TYR A 264 -20.59 2.97 11.52
N GLU A 265 -21.15 3.19 10.34
CA GLU A 265 -21.99 2.22 9.63
C GLU A 265 -21.24 0.94 9.25
N ALA A 266 -19.97 1.01 8.82
CA ALA A 266 -19.21 -0.17 8.46
C ALA A 266 -18.93 -1.05 9.68
N ASN A 267 -18.51 -0.42 10.79
CA ASN A 267 -18.20 -1.12 12.02
C ASN A 267 -19.45 -1.74 12.69
N ASN A 268 -20.59 -1.02 12.69
CA ASN A 268 -21.85 -1.59 13.18
C ASN A 268 -22.35 -2.72 12.28
N ALA A 269 -22.28 -2.57 10.95
CA ALA A 269 -22.67 -3.61 10.02
C ALA A 269 -21.85 -4.90 10.23
N MET A 270 -20.54 -4.77 10.41
CA MET A 270 -19.68 -5.91 10.74
C MET A 270 -20.07 -6.55 12.08
N HIS A 271 -20.23 -5.75 13.14
CA HIS A 271 -20.57 -6.26 14.48
C HIS A 271 -21.89 -7.04 14.52
N GLU A 272 -22.91 -6.51 13.85
CA GLU A 272 -24.28 -7.04 13.84
C GLU A 272 -24.53 -8.10 12.75
N SER A 273 -23.51 -8.41 11.94
CA SER A 273 -23.63 -9.38 10.85
C SER A 273 -23.84 -10.81 11.35
N ASP A 274 -24.59 -11.61 10.57
CA ASP A 274 -24.71 -13.06 10.79
C ASP A 274 -23.77 -13.87 9.88
N LEU A 275 -23.22 -13.22 8.85
CA LEU A 275 -22.24 -13.80 7.95
C LEU A 275 -21.29 -12.74 7.39
N ILE A 276 -19.99 -13.01 7.47
CA ILE A 276 -18.95 -12.18 6.87
C ILE A 276 -18.30 -12.97 5.74
N LEU A 277 -18.30 -12.41 4.54
CA LEU A 277 -17.49 -12.89 3.43
C LEU A 277 -16.24 -12.02 3.30
N GLY A 278 -15.14 -12.50 3.84
CA GLY A 278 -13.83 -11.87 3.72
C GLY A 278 -13.15 -12.26 2.40
N ILE A 279 -12.80 -11.28 1.57
CA ILE A 279 -12.10 -11.48 0.30
C ILE A 279 -10.75 -10.75 0.32
N GLY A 280 -9.66 -11.51 0.36
CA GLY A 280 -8.30 -10.95 0.37
C GLY A 280 -8.01 -10.11 1.62
N VAL A 281 -8.50 -10.57 2.77
CA VAL A 281 -8.36 -9.93 4.08
C VAL A 281 -7.66 -10.85 5.07
N ARG A 282 -6.81 -10.27 5.91
CA ARG A 282 -6.05 -10.97 6.96
C ARG A 282 -6.60 -10.77 8.38
N PHE A 283 -7.72 -10.05 8.53
CA PHE A 283 -8.33 -9.70 9.82
C PHE A 283 -7.31 -9.13 10.81
N ASP A 284 -6.68 -8.01 10.46
CA ASP A 284 -5.61 -7.41 11.27
C ASP A 284 -6.14 -6.70 12.52
N ASP A 285 -5.28 -6.45 13.49
CA ASP A 285 -5.66 -5.86 14.78
C ASP A 285 -6.29 -4.45 14.67
N ARG A 286 -5.96 -3.68 13.63
CA ARG A 286 -6.57 -2.36 13.37
C ARG A 286 -7.98 -2.49 12.82
N THR A 287 -8.35 -3.66 12.30
CA THR A 287 -9.72 -3.98 11.89
C THR A 287 -10.51 -4.67 12.98
N THR A 288 -9.88 -5.53 13.79
CA THR A 288 -10.59 -6.37 14.77
C THR A 288 -10.75 -5.72 16.13
N ASN A 289 -9.83 -4.85 16.54
CA ASN A 289 -9.74 -4.22 17.87
C ASN A 289 -9.63 -5.22 19.04
N ASN A 290 -10.72 -5.92 19.36
CA ASN A 290 -10.77 -6.97 20.37
C ASN A 290 -11.38 -8.26 19.79
N LEU A 291 -10.55 -9.30 19.65
CA LEU A 291 -10.95 -10.59 19.06
C LEU A 291 -12.04 -11.31 19.88
N GLU A 292 -12.07 -11.17 21.20
CA GLU A 292 -13.09 -11.82 22.04
C GLU A 292 -14.50 -11.25 21.80
N LYS A 293 -14.57 -10.00 21.36
CA LYS A 293 -15.82 -9.27 21.06
C LYS A 293 -16.05 -9.08 19.56
N TYR A 294 -15.22 -9.71 18.72
CA TYR A 294 -15.24 -9.48 17.28
C TYR A 294 -16.40 -10.22 16.62
N CYS A 295 -17.36 -9.47 16.08
CA CYS A 295 -18.50 -9.97 15.29
C CYS A 295 -19.16 -11.24 15.90
N PRO A 296 -19.73 -11.14 17.12
CA PRO A 296 -20.03 -12.30 17.97
C PRO A 296 -21.04 -13.29 17.37
N ASN A 297 -21.88 -12.83 16.44
CA ASN A 297 -22.91 -13.64 15.80
C ASN A 297 -22.54 -14.09 14.38
N ALA A 298 -21.39 -13.67 13.87
CA ALA A 298 -21.05 -13.82 12.46
C ALA A 298 -20.42 -15.19 12.17
N LYS A 299 -20.94 -15.85 11.14
CA LYS A 299 -20.24 -16.95 10.49
C LYS A 299 -19.25 -16.41 9.47
N VAL A 300 -17.96 -16.66 9.66
CA VAL A 300 -16.92 -16.13 8.76
C VAL A 300 -16.60 -17.11 7.62
N ILE A 301 -16.62 -16.58 6.39
CA ILE A 301 -16.08 -17.19 5.17
C ILE A 301 -14.84 -16.38 4.79
N GLN A 302 -13.71 -17.05 4.55
CA GLN A 302 -12.47 -16.37 4.18
C GLN A 302 -11.94 -16.93 2.85
N ILE A 303 -11.77 -16.04 1.88
CA ILE A 303 -11.07 -16.30 0.62
C ILE A 303 -9.69 -15.65 0.71
N ASP A 304 -8.66 -16.47 0.65
CA ASP A 304 -7.26 -16.01 0.65
C ASP A 304 -6.40 -16.89 -0.25
N ILE A 305 -5.39 -16.29 -0.89
CA ILE A 305 -4.43 -17.02 -1.72
C ILE A 305 -3.38 -17.74 -0.86
N ASP A 306 -3.16 -17.26 0.36
CA ASP A 306 -2.18 -17.78 1.31
C ASP A 306 -2.87 -18.67 2.36
N PRO A 307 -2.66 -20.00 2.33
CA PRO A 307 -3.26 -20.89 3.31
C PRO A 307 -2.86 -20.57 4.75
N THR A 308 -1.73 -19.91 4.98
CA THR A 308 -1.27 -19.52 6.32
C THR A 308 -2.03 -18.31 6.90
N SER A 309 -2.79 -17.61 6.07
CA SER A 309 -3.65 -16.48 6.49
C SER A 309 -5.05 -16.93 6.90
N ILE A 310 -5.46 -18.15 6.53
CA ILE A 310 -6.75 -18.74 6.90
C ILE A 310 -6.78 -19.08 8.39
N SER A 311 -7.82 -18.64 9.10
CA SER A 311 -8.00 -18.88 10.54
C SER A 311 -6.82 -18.47 11.42
N LYS A 312 -5.98 -17.54 10.94
CA LYS A 312 -4.81 -17.07 11.69
C LYS A 312 -5.20 -16.22 12.91
N ASN A 313 -6.15 -15.31 12.73
CA ASN A 313 -6.60 -14.37 13.77
C ASN A 313 -8.06 -14.62 14.18
N VAL A 314 -8.95 -14.84 13.20
CA VAL A 314 -10.39 -15.05 13.41
C VAL A 314 -10.75 -16.46 12.95
N GLN A 315 -11.57 -17.19 13.73
CA GLN A 315 -11.99 -18.55 13.38
C GLN A 315 -12.87 -18.55 12.11
N VAL A 316 -12.43 -19.24 11.06
CA VAL A 316 -13.17 -19.35 9.79
C VAL A 316 -14.02 -20.61 9.76
N ALA A 317 -15.31 -20.45 9.42
CA ALA A 317 -16.24 -21.56 9.28
C ALA A 317 -16.20 -22.21 7.88
N ILE A 318 -15.89 -21.42 6.84
CA ILE A 318 -15.75 -21.90 5.46
C ILE A 318 -14.48 -21.29 4.85
N PRO A 319 -13.35 -22.02 4.87
CA PRO A 319 -12.11 -21.56 4.25
C PRO A 319 -12.09 -21.88 2.76
N ILE A 320 -11.64 -20.92 1.95
CA ILE A 320 -11.40 -21.08 0.52
C ILE A 320 -9.99 -20.57 0.21
N VAL A 321 -9.07 -21.48 -0.09
CA VAL A 321 -7.72 -21.13 -0.54
C VAL A 321 -7.73 -21.02 -2.06
N GLY A 322 -7.39 -19.84 -2.60
CA GLY A 322 -7.37 -19.59 -4.04
C GLY A 322 -7.29 -18.12 -4.39
N ASN A 323 -7.11 -17.83 -5.68
CA ASN A 323 -7.11 -16.47 -6.20
C ASN A 323 -8.52 -15.88 -6.14
N ALA A 324 -8.67 -14.71 -5.51
CA ALA A 324 -9.98 -14.09 -5.27
C ALA A 324 -10.80 -13.87 -6.55
N LYS A 325 -10.15 -13.52 -7.68
CA LYS A 325 -10.82 -13.37 -8.98
C LYS A 325 -11.42 -14.68 -9.46
N ASN A 326 -10.64 -15.76 -9.44
CA ASN A 326 -11.12 -17.08 -9.87
C ASN A 326 -12.31 -17.54 -9.02
N ILE A 327 -12.27 -17.31 -7.69
CA ILE A 327 -13.38 -17.67 -6.80
C ILE A 327 -14.64 -16.83 -7.08
N LEU A 328 -14.48 -15.53 -7.32
CA LEU A 328 -15.59 -14.65 -7.67
C LEU A 328 -16.22 -15.02 -9.02
N ASP A 329 -15.40 -15.34 -10.02
CA ASP A 329 -15.87 -15.81 -11.33
C ASP A 329 -16.67 -17.13 -11.18
N GLU A 330 -16.21 -18.05 -10.32
CA GLU A 330 -16.96 -19.28 -10.00
C GLU A 330 -18.28 -18.99 -9.26
N PHE A 331 -18.30 -18.04 -8.33
CA PHE A 331 -19.55 -17.61 -7.69
C PHE A 331 -20.56 -17.05 -8.70
N LEU A 332 -20.11 -16.18 -9.60
CA LEU A 332 -20.94 -15.58 -10.64
C LEU A 332 -21.48 -16.64 -11.62
N GLY A 333 -20.65 -17.63 -11.99
CA GLY A 333 -21.07 -18.76 -12.81
C GLY A 333 -22.20 -19.57 -12.16
N LEU A 334 -22.03 -19.94 -10.88
CA LEU A 334 -23.05 -20.69 -10.12
C LEU A 334 -24.37 -19.92 -9.98
N LEU A 335 -24.31 -18.59 -9.79
CA LEU A 335 -25.50 -17.75 -9.76
C LEU A 335 -26.22 -17.70 -11.12
N GLY A 336 -25.50 -17.88 -12.23
CA GLY A 336 -26.07 -17.95 -13.58
C GLY A 336 -26.79 -19.28 -13.87
N GLU A 337 -26.23 -20.40 -13.42
CA GLU A 337 -26.75 -21.75 -13.68
C GLU A 337 -27.99 -22.11 -12.85
N ASP A 338 -27.99 -21.80 -11.56
CA ASP A 338 -29.01 -22.29 -10.61
C ASP A 338 -30.26 -21.38 -10.53
N GLY A 339 -30.35 -20.32 -11.36
CA GLY A 339 -31.40 -19.31 -11.24
C GLY A 339 -31.43 -18.64 -9.85
N GLY A 340 -30.30 -18.68 -9.13
CA GLY A 340 -30.11 -18.37 -7.71
C GLY A 340 -30.24 -16.88 -7.39
N ASN A 341 -31.39 -16.30 -7.70
CA ASN A 341 -31.76 -14.98 -7.26
C ASN A 341 -32.40 -15.09 -5.87
N ARG A 342 -31.88 -14.33 -4.90
CA ARG A 342 -32.67 -14.03 -3.72
C ARG A 342 -33.90 -13.23 -4.13
N PRO A 343 -35.00 -13.31 -3.37
CA PRO A 343 -36.03 -12.28 -3.42
C PRO A 343 -35.39 -10.90 -3.29
N GLN A 344 -35.79 -9.95 -4.13
CA GLN A 344 -35.20 -8.61 -4.18
C GLN A 344 -35.29 -7.88 -2.82
N ASN A 345 -36.29 -8.27 -2.01
CA ASN A 345 -36.56 -7.76 -0.67
C ASN A 345 -35.84 -8.49 0.48
N HIS A 346 -35.04 -9.53 0.20
CA HIS A 346 -34.45 -10.39 1.25
C HIS A 346 -33.56 -9.63 2.25
N LEU A 347 -32.97 -8.52 1.83
CA LEU A 347 -32.07 -7.69 2.65
C LEU A 347 -32.68 -6.32 3.02
N GLU A 348 -33.98 -6.10 2.80
CA GLU A 348 -34.62 -4.80 3.08
C GLU A 348 -34.49 -4.38 4.54
N ASP A 349 -34.80 -5.27 5.47
CA ASP A 349 -34.66 -4.99 6.91
C ASP A 349 -33.20 -4.72 7.29
N TRP A 350 -32.27 -5.41 6.65
CA TRP A 350 -30.84 -5.22 6.91
C TRP A 350 -30.36 -3.86 6.40
N TRP A 351 -30.73 -3.50 5.18
CA TRP A 351 -30.45 -2.19 4.61
C TRP A 351 -31.12 -1.06 5.38
N LYS A 352 -32.33 -1.28 5.90
CA LYS A 352 -33.00 -0.31 6.77
C LYS A 352 -32.14 -0.02 8.01
N GLN A 353 -31.69 -1.05 8.71
CA GLN A 353 -30.82 -0.92 9.88
C GLN A 353 -29.50 -0.20 9.52
N ILE A 354 -28.87 -0.58 8.40
CA ILE A 354 -27.64 0.06 7.92
C ILE A 354 -27.86 1.56 7.62
N ASN A 355 -28.98 1.90 6.99
CA ASN A 355 -29.29 3.29 6.65
C ASN A 355 -29.54 4.16 7.88
N GLU A 356 -30.04 3.59 8.99
CA GLU A 356 -30.13 4.29 10.27
C GLU A 356 -28.74 4.67 10.82
N TRP A 357 -27.72 3.81 10.61
CA TRP A 357 -26.34 4.15 10.97
C TRP A 357 -25.73 5.17 10.01
N LYS A 358 -25.94 5.03 8.69
CA LYS A 358 -25.46 6.01 7.69
C LYS A 358 -26.03 7.40 7.95
N ALA A 359 -27.27 7.49 8.43
CA ALA A 359 -27.93 8.75 8.77
C ALA A 359 -27.24 9.53 9.91
N LYS A 360 -26.33 8.90 10.67
CA LYS A 360 -25.50 9.60 11.67
C LYS A 360 -24.48 10.56 11.05
N ASN A 361 -24.16 10.42 9.76
CA ASN A 361 -23.16 11.22 9.06
C ASN A 361 -21.85 11.31 9.86
N CYS A 362 -21.27 10.16 10.19
CA CYS A 362 -20.20 10.06 11.18
C CYS A 362 -18.88 10.74 10.79
N LEU A 363 -18.74 11.16 9.53
CA LEU A 363 -17.59 11.90 9.02
C LEU A 363 -17.84 13.42 8.95
N ASP A 364 -18.94 13.93 9.50
CA ASP A 364 -19.17 15.36 9.54
C ASP A 364 -18.17 16.08 10.46
N PHE A 365 -17.85 17.33 10.12
CA PHE A 365 -16.88 18.15 10.83
C PHE A 365 -17.21 19.64 10.71
N ASP A 366 -16.61 20.44 11.59
CA ASP A 366 -16.81 21.89 11.63
C ASP A 366 -16.19 22.58 10.40
N ARG A 367 -17.03 23.21 9.57
CA ARG A 367 -16.62 23.99 8.39
C ARG A 367 -16.68 25.51 8.63
N THR A 368 -17.02 25.92 9.84
CA THR A 368 -17.24 27.32 10.22
C THR A 368 -16.09 27.90 11.02
N SER A 369 -15.14 27.07 11.47
CA SER A 369 -13.94 27.52 12.15
C SER A 369 -13.09 28.44 11.27
N GLY A 370 -12.45 29.44 11.89
CA GLY A 370 -11.47 30.32 11.21
C GLY A 370 -10.12 29.66 10.89
N VAL A 371 -9.97 28.36 11.19
CA VAL A 371 -8.79 27.54 10.89
C VAL A 371 -9.15 26.47 9.86
N ILE A 372 -8.17 26.06 9.05
CA ILE A 372 -8.39 25.04 8.01
C ILE A 372 -8.48 23.67 8.67
N LYS A 373 -9.54 22.93 8.38
CA LYS A 373 -9.67 21.52 8.77
C LYS A 373 -8.97 20.60 7.77
N PRO A 374 -8.18 19.61 8.20
CA PRO A 374 -7.53 18.67 7.28
C PRO A 374 -8.54 17.88 6.42
N GLN A 375 -9.73 17.60 6.95
CA GLN A 375 -10.85 17.00 6.21
C GLN A 375 -11.28 17.89 5.02
N GLN A 376 -11.39 19.21 5.24
CA GLN A 376 -11.75 20.19 4.20
C GLN A 376 -10.73 20.21 3.07
N VAL A 377 -9.44 20.09 3.38
CA VAL A 377 -8.37 20.00 2.38
C VAL A 377 -8.57 18.76 1.50
N MET A 378 -8.83 17.60 2.09
CA MET A 378 -9.02 16.37 1.33
C MET A 378 -10.29 16.40 0.46
N GLU A 379 -11.39 16.98 0.95
CA GLU A 379 -12.59 17.22 0.14
C GLU A 379 -12.29 18.14 -1.06
N ALA A 380 -11.49 19.20 -0.87
CA ALA A 380 -11.09 20.09 -1.96
C ALA A 380 -10.19 19.38 -2.99
N VAL A 381 -9.20 18.61 -2.54
CA VAL A 381 -8.34 17.80 -3.40
C VAL A 381 -9.17 16.79 -4.20
N TYR A 382 -10.16 16.13 -3.57
CA TYR A 382 -11.09 15.23 -4.27
C TYR A 382 -11.89 15.95 -5.36
N ARG A 383 -12.48 17.12 -5.06
CA ARG A 383 -13.22 17.92 -6.06
C ARG A 383 -12.36 18.32 -7.25
N ILE A 384 -11.17 18.88 -7.00
CA ILE A 384 -10.26 19.40 -8.03
C ILE A 384 -9.73 18.28 -8.93
N THR A 385 -9.49 17.10 -8.35
CA THR A 385 -8.98 15.94 -9.09
C THR A 385 -10.08 15.04 -9.65
N HIS A 386 -11.34 15.38 -9.41
CA HIS A 386 -12.53 14.59 -9.77
C HIS A 386 -12.49 13.15 -9.25
N GLY A 387 -11.79 12.88 -8.15
CA GLY A 387 -11.60 11.53 -7.62
C GLY A 387 -10.71 10.60 -8.45
N GLU A 388 -10.03 11.13 -9.47
CA GLU A 388 -9.25 10.33 -10.43
C GLU A 388 -7.74 10.28 -10.13
N ALA A 389 -7.27 11.01 -9.10
CA ALA A 389 -5.86 11.03 -8.78
C ALA A 389 -5.39 9.71 -8.16
N TYR A 390 -4.13 9.38 -8.42
CA TYR A 390 -3.40 8.45 -7.57
C TYR A 390 -2.95 9.20 -6.32
N VAL A 391 -3.32 8.70 -5.16
CA VAL A 391 -3.02 9.32 -3.87
C VAL A 391 -2.04 8.41 -3.13
N ALA A 392 -0.80 8.85 -3.05
CA ALA A 392 0.20 8.30 -2.15
C ALA A 392 0.11 9.01 -0.80
N SER A 393 0.16 8.28 0.30
CA SER A 393 0.14 8.86 1.64
C SER A 393 1.30 8.39 2.49
N ASP A 394 1.85 9.32 3.25
CA ASP A 394 2.64 9.02 4.44
C ASP A 394 1.75 8.49 5.59
N VAL A 395 2.29 8.41 6.80
CA VAL A 395 1.64 7.75 7.95
C VAL A 395 1.34 8.74 9.07
N GLY A 396 0.09 8.74 9.55
CA GLY A 396 -0.36 9.61 10.62
C GLY A 396 -1.85 9.97 10.49
N GLN A 397 -2.25 11.10 11.07
CA GLN A 397 -3.64 11.57 10.94
C GLN A 397 -3.99 11.92 9.48
N HIS A 398 -3.07 12.55 8.75
CA HIS A 398 -3.24 12.88 7.33
C HIS A 398 -3.56 11.64 6.47
N GLN A 399 -3.00 10.48 6.80
CA GLN A 399 -3.30 9.20 6.14
C GLN A 399 -4.77 8.81 6.33
N MET A 400 -5.28 8.96 7.55
CA MET A 400 -6.68 8.63 7.86
C MET A 400 -7.63 9.67 7.28
N PHE A 401 -7.29 10.96 7.33
CA PHE A 401 -8.09 12.01 6.68
C PHE A 401 -8.18 11.78 5.17
N ALA A 402 -7.09 11.40 4.51
CA ALA A 402 -7.12 11.04 3.10
C ALA A 402 -7.98 9.79 2.85
N ALA A 403 -7.81 8.73 3.64
CA ALA A 403 -8.58 7.50 3.51
C ALA A 403 -10.10 7.69 3.73
N LEU A 404 -10.50 8.63 4.59
CA LEU A 404 -11.90 8.88 4.97
C LEU A 404 -12.58 9.92 4.08
N HIS A 405 -11.85 10.93 3.60
CA HIS A 405 -12.43 12.09 2.90
C HIS A 405 -12.05 12.19 1.41
N TYR A 406 -11.30 11.23 0.88
CA TYR A 406 -11.08 11.06 -0.56
C TYR A 406 -11.70 9.74 -1.05
N PRO A 407 -12.95 9.74 -1.56
CA PRO A 407 -13.58 8.52 -2.08
C PRO A 407 -12.84 7.95 -3.30
N PHE A 408 -12.45 6.68 -3.25
CA PHE A 408 -11.76 5.99 -4.34
C PHE A 408 -12.74 5.13 -5.15
N ASN A 409 -12.91 5.42 -6.43
CA ASN A 409 -13.80 4.67 -7.32
C ASN A 409 -13.09 3.61 -8.18
N GLN A 410 -11.76 3.56 -8.13
CA GLN A 410 -10.93 2.65 -8.93
C GLN A 410 -9.88 1.97 -8.04
N PRO A 411 -9.53 0.70 -8.31
CA PRO A 411 -8.45 0.03 -7.59
C PRO A 411 -7.11 0.70 -7.89
N ARG A 412 -6.11 0.44 -7.02
CA ARG A 412 -4.73 0.94 -7.18
C ARG A 412 -4.59 2.47 -7.22
N ARG A 413 -5.62 3.22 -6.78
CA ARG A 413 -5.57 4.68 -6.61
C ARG A 413 -5.11 5.12 -5.23
N TRP A 414 -5.19 4.23 -4.24
CA TRP A 414 -4.72 4.47 -2.88
C TRP A 414 -3.40 3.74 -2.63
N ILE A 415 -2.34 4.49 -2.35
CA ILE A 415 -0.97 4.00 -2.19
C ILE A 415 -0.47 4.43 -0.82
N ASN A 416 -0.38 3.49 0.13
CA ASN A 416 0.11 3.80 1.46
C ASN A 416 0.95 2.66 2.04
N SER A 417 1.63 2.96 3.14
CA SER A 417 2.17 1.94 4.04
C SER A 417 1.16 1.64 5.15
N GLY A 418 0.47 0.51 5.06
CA GLY A 418 -0.57 0.12 6.03
C GLY A 418 -0.06 -0.81 7.12
N GLY A 419 0.52 -1.94 6.71
CA GLY A 419 0.91 -3.03 7.60
C GLY A 419 2.08 -2.68 8.51
N LEU A 420 3.11 -1.99 8.00
CA LEU A 420 4.26 -1.55 8.80
C LEU A 420 4.11 -0.12 9.34
N GLY A 421 3.33 0.74 8.67
CA GLY A 421 3.15 2.13 9.08
C GLY A 421 4.43 2.98 8.98
N THR A 422 5.18 2.86 7.89
CA THR A 422 6.44 3.57 7.63
C THR A 422 6.22 5.02 7.23
N MET A 423 6.58 5.97 8.11
CA MET A 423 6.72 7.38 7.77
C MET A 423 7.89 7.60 6.78
N GLY A 424 7.76 8.57 5.87
CA GLY A 424 8.70 8.82 4.78
C GLY A 424 8.46 7.98 3.52
N PHE A 425 7.35 7.24 3.48
CA PHE A 425 6.93 6.43 2.33
C PHE A 425 6.32 7.28 1.21
N GLY A 426 5.53 8.31 1.57
CA GLY A 426 4.61 8.99 0.67
C GLY A 426 5.29 9.64 -0.53
N LEU A 427 6.33 10.45 -0.30
CA LEU A 427 7.05 11.13 -1.38
C LEU A 427 7.72 10.15 -2.36
N PRO A 428 8.60 9.22 -1.94
CA PRO A 428 9.18 8.25 -2.87
C PRO A 428 8.11 7.43 -3.61
N ALA A 429 7.09 6.93 -2.91
CA ALA A 429 6.03 6.15 -3.55
C ALA A 429 5.30 6.96 -4.63
N ALA A 430 4.98 8.24 -4.37
CA ALA A 430 4.37 9.13 -5.36
C ALA A 430 5.23 9.31 -6.62
N LEU A 431 6.55 9.45 -6.46
CA LEU A 431 7.47 9.55 -7.60
C LEU A 431 7.46 8.25 -8.42
N GLY A 432 7.48 7.08 -7.76
CA GLY A 432 7.35 5.78 -8.42
C GLY A 432 6.03 5.60 -9.17
N VAL A 433 4.91 6.04 -8.57
CA VAL A 433 3.59 6.05 -9.22
C VAL A 433 3.58 6.95 -10.44
N LYS A 434 4.19 8.15 -10.39
CA LYS A 434 4.22 9.08 -11.51
C LYS A 434 5.04 8.56 -12.69
N LEU A 435 6.14 7.85 -12.42
CA LEU A 435 6.89 7.14 -13.46
C LEU A 435 6.06 6.00 -14.08
N ALA A 436 5.33 5.24 -13.26
CA ALA A 436 4.40 4.22 -13.76
C ALA A 436 3.22 4.79 -14.56
N GLN A 437 2.77 6.00 -14.21
CA GLN A 437 1.57 6.63 -14.75
C GLN A 437 1.85 8.08 -15.17
N PRO A 438 2.63 8.29 -16.26
CA PRO A 438 3.14 9.62 -16.62
C PRO A 438 2.05 10.66 -16.86
N ASN A 439 0.89 10.24 -17.35
CA ASN A 439 -0.22 11.13 -17.69
C ASN A 439 -1.21 11.34 -16.53
N ALA A 440 -1.09 10.59 -15.43
CA ALA A 440 -2.02 10.69 -14.31
C ALA A 440 -1.68 11.87 -13.39
N THR A 441 -2.71 12.40 -12.71
CA THR A 441 -2.50 13.27 -11.55
C THR A 441 -2.07 12.41 -10.38
N VAL A 442 -0.94 12.75 -9.78
CA VAL A 442 -0.39 12.04 -8.61
C VAL A 442 -0.24 13.03 -7.46
N VAL A 443 -0.82 12.67 -6.32
CA VAL A 443 -0.84 13.46 -5.11
C VAL A 443 -0.09 12.71 -4.02
N CYS A 444 0.83 13.39 -3.33
CA CYS A 444 1.42 12.92 -2.08
C CYS A 444 0.75 13.66 -0.93
N VAL A 445 -0.01 12.95 -0.08
CA VAL A 445 -0.57 13.51 1.16
C VAL A 445 0.36 13.17 2.30
N THR A 446 0.90 14.19 2.97
CA THR A 446 1.89 14.02 4.04
C THR A 446 1.59 14.94 5.22
N GLY A 447 2.19 14.62 6.36
CA GLY A 447 2.37 15.56 7.48
C GLY A 447 3.79 16.12 7.52
N ASP A 448 3.97 17.20 8.25
CA ASP A 448 5.22 17.93 8.47
C ASP A 448 6.34 17.06 9.08
N GLY A 449 6.00 16.12 9.97
CA GLY A 449 6.96 15.16 10.50
C GLY A 449 7.36 14.05 9.52
N SER A 450 6.43 13.56 8.70
CA SER A 450 6.71 12.44 7.79
C SER A 450 7.54 12.85 6.59
N ILE A 451 7.24 14.01 6.00
CA ILE A 451 7.92 14.47 4.79
C ILE A 451 9.42 14.61 4.99
N GLN A 452 9.85 14.98 6.20
CA GLN A 452 11.27 15.14 6.56
C GLN A 452 12.07 13.85 6.54
N MET A 453 11.43 12.68 6.58
CA MET A 453 12.14 11.39 6.61
C MET A 453 12.78 11.01 5.27
N ASN A 454 12.21 11.48 4.15
CA ASN A 454 12.77 11.27 2.80
C ASN A 454 12.72 12.52 1.92
N ILE A 455 12.79 13.72 2.53
CA ILE A 455 12.66 15.00 1.82
C ILE A 455 13.77 15.23 0.78
N GLN A 456 14.92 14.58 0.93
CA GLN A 456 16.02 14.62 -0.04
C GLN A 456 15.60 14.14 -1.44
N GLU A 457 14.53 13.34 -1.55
CA GLU A 457 14.01 12.86 -2.83
C GLU A 457 13.34 13.96 -3.68
N LEU A 458 13.17 15.17 -3.14
CA LEU A 458 12.93 16.36 -3.96
C LEU A 458 14.06 16.54 -5.00
N SER A 459 15.32 16.18 -4.68
CA SER A 459 16.42 16.17 -5.64
C SER A 459 16.21 15.15 -6.76
N THR A 460 15.70 13.95 -6.42
CA THR A 460 15.37 12.90 -7.38
C THR A 460 14.27 13.39 -8.33
N ALA A 461 13.22 14.00 -7.80
CA ALA A 461 12.14 14.59 -8.60
C ALA A 461 12.66 15.65 -9.59
N THR A 462 13.61 16.49 -9.18
CA THR A 462 14.25 17.48 -10.07
C THR A 462 15.08 16.82 -11.16
N GLN A 463 15.92 15.84 -10.80
CA GLN A 463 16.81 15.16 -11.75
C GLN A 463 16.03 14.51 -12.90
N TYR A 464 14.88 13.91 -12.60
CA TYR A 464 14.05 13.18 -13.55
C TYR A 464 12.81 13.96 -14.01
N GLY A 465 12.66 15.22 -13.60
CA GLY A 465 11.55 16.08 -13.99
C GLY A 465 10.17 15.49 -13.66
N ILE A 466 10.01 14.89 -12.47
CA ILE A 466 8.79 14.14 -12.08
C ILE A 466 7.77 15.09 -11.43
N PRO A 467 6.65 15.43 -12.08
CA PRO A 467 5.73 16.45 -11.58
C PRO A 467 4.59 15.81 -10.77
N ILE A 468 4.70 15.86 -9.45
CA ILE A 468 3.63 15.50 -8.51
C ILE A 468 3.15 16.73 -7.73
N VAL A 469 1.97 16.64 -7.10
CA VAL A 469 1.51 17.65 -6.14
C VAL A 469 1.64 17.08 -4.74
N ILE A 470 2.44 17.72 -3.88
CA ILE A 470 2.56 17.37 -2.47
C ILE A 470 1.60 18.24 -1.67
N ILE A 471 0.71 17.61 -0.91
CA ILE A 471 -0.23 18.23 0.01
C ILE A 471 0.28 17.94 1.43
N CYS A 472 0.97 18.91 2.02
CA CYS A 472 1.48 18.83 3.38
C CYS A 472 0.45 19.43 4.34
N LEU A 473 -0.22 18.57 5.11
CA LEU A 473 -1.09 18.97 6.21
C LEU A 473 -0.22 19.29 7.43
N ASN A 474 0.22 20.54 7.51
CA ASN A 474 1.15 21.01 8.52
C ASN A 474 0.39 21.40 9.78
N ASN A 475 0.48 20.55 10.79
CA ASN A 475 -0.16 20.77 12.08
C ASN A 475 0.85 21.00 13.20
N HIS A 476 2.16 21.08 12.89
CA HIS A 476 3.27 21.29 13.83
C HIS A 476 3.48 20.16 14.86
N PHE A 477 2.87 19.00 14.66
CA PHE A 477 2.94 17.86 15.57
C PHE A 477 3.09 16.53 14.85
N LEU A 478 3.61 15.53 15.57
CA LEU A 478 3.33 14.12 15.28
C LEU A 478 1.88 13.80 15.67
N GLY A 479 0.93 14.32 14.89
CA GLY A 479 -0.49 14.44 15.26
C GLY A 479 -1.15 13.14 15.71
N MET A 480 -0.81 12.00 15.09
CA MET A 480 -1.36 10.70 15.50
C MET A 480 -0.91 10.34 16.92
N VAL A 481 0.37 10.53 17.23
CA VAL A 481 0.90 10.26 18.59
C VAL A 481 0.33 11.27 19.59
N LYS A 482 0.21 12.55 19.20
CA LYS A 482 -0.43 13.59 20.00
C LYS A 482 -1.87 13.22 20.36
N GLN A 483 -2.68 12.74 19.42
CA GLN A 483 -4.05 12.32 19.70
C GLN A 483 -4.13 11.22 20.78
N TRP A 484 -3.24 10.22 20.73
CA TRP A 484 -3.16 9.21 21.79
C TRP A 484 -2.68 9.79 23.13
N GLN A 485 -1.78 10.77 23.11
CA GLN A 485 -1.34 11.51 24.31
C GLN A 485 -2.47 12.33 24.95
N ASP A 486 -3.28 13.00 24.12
CA ASP A 486 -4.47 13.72 24.54
C ASP A 486 -5.47 12.78 25.23
N LEU A 487 -5.80 11.66 24.57
CA LEU A 487 -6.86 10.74 25.01
C LEU A 487 -6.48 9.89 26.23
N ILE A 488 -5.24 9.39 26.29
CA ILE A 488 -4.84 8.38 27.31
C ILE A 488 -3.92 8.96 28.38
N TYR A 489 -3.15 9.98 28.03
CA TYR A 489 -2.07 10.49 28.88
C TYR A 489 -2.34 11.91 29.37
N SER A 490 -3.61 12.33 29.40
CA SER A 490 -4.07 13.62 29.92
C SER A 490 -3.38 14.81 29.24
N GLY A 491 -3.16 14.74 27.93
CA GLY A 491 -2.54 15.82 27.15
C GLY A 491 -1.05 16.03 27.42
N ARG A 492 -0.35 15.07 28.04
CA ARG A 492 1.11 15.16 28.26
C ARG A 492 1.86 14.89 26.94
N HIS A 493 2.14 15.95 26.19
CA HIS A 493 2.84 15.88 24.90
C HIS A 493 4.34 15.64 25.06
N SER A 494 4.76 14.38 24.97
CA SER A 494 6.17 13.97 25.10
C SER A 494 6.79 13.79 23.72
N GLN A 495 7.73 14.66 23.33
CA GLN A 495 8.51 14.62 22.06
C GLN A 495 7.65 14.50 20.79
N THR A 496 6.48 15.11 20.79
CA THR A 496 5.55 15.11 19.65
C THR A 496 5.34 16.49 19.03
N TYR A 497 5.81 17.57 19.68
CA TYR A 497 5.79 18.93 19.14
C TYR A 497 7.03 19.18 18.26
N MET A 498 6.87 19.95 17.17
CA MET A 498 7.94 20.20 16.20
C MET A 498 8.27 21.70 16.09
N ASN A 499 9.09 22.22 17.01
CA ASN A 499 9.56 23.62 16.96
C ASN A 499 10.63 23.88 15.89
N SER A 500 11.19 22.83 15.29
CA SER A 500 12.34 22.91 14.37
C SER A 500 11.96 22.73 12.90
N LEU A 501 10.68 22.92 12.54
CA LEU A 501 10.23 22.73 11.16
C LEU A 501 10.88 23.74 10.22
N PRO A 502 11.37 23.30 9.04
CA PRO A 502 11.89 24.21 8.04
C PRO A 502 10.75 25.00 7.37
N ASP A 503 11.12 26.07 6.69
CA ASP A 503 10.23 26.71 5.70
C ASP A 503 10.14 25.79 4.48
N PHE A 504 9.06 24.99 4.42
CA PHE A 504 8.89 23.99 3.36
C PHE A 504 8.79 24.60 1.96
N VAL A 505 8.25 25.82 1.83
CA VAL A 505 8.19 26.54 0.56
C VAL A 505 9.61 26.85 0.08
N LYS A 506 10.43 27.50 0.91
CA LYS A 506 11.83 27.81 0.56
C LYS A 506 12.65 26.54 0.34
N LEU A 507 12.38 25.49 1.10
CA LEU A 507 13.05 24.21 0.94
C LEU A 507 12.74 23.59 -0.43
N ALA A 508 11.46 23.54 -0.82
CA ALA A 508 11.05 23.06 -2.15
C ALA A 508 11.67 23.89 -3.27
N GLU A 509 11.67 25.22 -3.14
CA GLU A 509 12.32 26.15 -4.08
C GLU A 509 13.83 25.91 -4.18
N SER A 510 14.52 25.58 -3.08
CA SER A 510 15.94 25.30 -3.10
C SER A 510 16.31 24.03 -3.88
N TYR A 511 15.37 23.09 -4.04
CA TYR A 511 15.48 21.94 -4.95
C TYR A 511 15.03 22.24 -6.39
N GLY A 512 14.49 23.43 -6.68
CA GLY A 512 14.04 23.87 -8.02
C GLY A 512 12.55 23.67 -8.30
N HIS A 513 11.76 23.33 -7.27
CA HIS A 513 10.32 23.11 -7.33
C HIS A 513 9.52 24.37 -7.02
N ILE A 514 8.20 24.28 -7.08
CA ILE A 514 7.30 25.38 -6.76
C ILE A 514 6.77 25.16 -5.34
N GLY A 515 6.90 26.15 -4.46
CA GLY A 515 6.31 26.13 -3.13
C GLY A 515 5.08 27.05 -3.05
N ILE A 516 4.00 26.56 -2.45
CA ILE A 516 2.76 27.31 -2.21
C ILE A 516 2.42 27.17 -0.74
N LYS A 517 2.15 28.29 -0.07
CA LYS A 517 1.66 28.30 1.32
C LYS A 517 0.19 28.68 1.37
N ILE A 518 -0.59 27.92 2.13
CA ILE A 518 -2.00 28.19 2.43
C ILE A 518 -2.14 28.36 3.95
N ALA A 519 -2.54 29.54 4.39
CA ALA A 519 -2.59 29.87 5.82
C ALA A 519 -4.02 30.08 6.35
N THR A 520 -4.98 30.41 5.50
CA THR A 520 -6.36 30.71 5.89
C THR A 520 -7.39 29.99 5.00
N PRO A 521 -8.61 29.73 5.50
CA PRO A 521 -9.65 29.04 4.74
C PRO A 521 -10.00 29.69 3.39
N ASP A 522 -10.01 31.03 3.30
CA ASP A 522 -10.36 31.77 2.07
C ASP A 522 -9.35 31.55 0.93
N GLU A 523 -8.12 31.17 1.26
CA GLU A 523 -7.07 30.89 0.28
C GLU A 523 -7.15 29.46 -0.29
N LEU A 524 -7.83 28.55 0.40
CA LEU A 524 -7.68 27.10 0.21
C LEU A 524 -8.02 26.66 -1.22
N GLU A 525 -9.23 26.97 -1.69
CA GLU A 525 -9.69 26.48 -3.00
C GLU A 525 -8.85 27.08 -4.13
N SER A 526 -8.65 28.40 -4.12
CA SER A 526 -7.96 29.12 -5.20
C SER A 526 -6.48 28.71 -5.35
N LYS A 527 -5.75 28.59 -4.23
CA LYS A 527 -4.34 28.17 -4.26
C LYS A 527 -4.17 26.69 -4.56
N LEU A 528 -5.10 25.82 -4.12
CA LEU A 528 -5.09 24.41 -4.55
C LEU A 528 -5.34 24.29 -6.05
N GLU A 529 -6.32 25.01 -6.61
CA GLU A 529 -6.53 25.02 -8.06
C GLU A 529 -5.28 25.48 -8.83
N GLU A 530 -4.60 26.51 -8.34
CA GLU A 530 -3.31 26.95 -8.91
C GLU A 530 -2.27 25.83 -8.88
N ALA A 531 -2.11 25.16 -7.73
CA ALA A 531 -1.18 24.04 -7.58
C ALA A 531 -1.46 22.92 -8.60
N PHE A 532 -2.72 22.56 -8.79
CA PHE A 532 -3.11 21.49 -9.72
C PHE A 532 -3.07 21.90 -11.20
N LYS A 533 -3.08 23.19 -11.54
CA LYS A 533 -2.89 23.68 -12.92
C LYS A 533 -1.45 23.52 -13.40
N LEU A 534 -0.48 23.50 -12.49
CA LEU A 534 0.94 23.33 -12.81
C LEU A 534 1.25 21.84 -13.07
N LYS A 535 1.55 21.50 -14.33
CA LYS A 535 1.76 20.10 -14.76
C LYS A 535 3.22 19.71 -15.03
N ASN A 536 4.12 20.67 -15.12
CA ASN A 536 5.49 20.46 -15.61
C ASN A 536 6.56 20.46 -14.50
N LYS A 537 6.17 20.76 -13.26
CA LYS A 537 7.05 20.76 -12.09
C LYS A 537 6.32 20.17 -10.90
N LEU A 538 7.09 19.64 -9.95
CA LEU A 538 6.55 19.29 -8.65
C LEU A 538 6.12 20.56 -7.91
N VAL A 539 4.96 20.49 -7.27
CA VAL A 539 4.42 21.58 -6.45
C VAL A 539 4.30 21.10 -5.02
N PHE A 540 4.93 21.81 -4.09
CA PHE A 540 4.81 21.60 -2.66
C PHE A 540 3.79 22.58 -2.09
N VAL A 541 2.66 22.08 -1.61
CA VAL A 541 1.62 22.89 -0.95
C VAL A 541 1.71 22.67 0.56
N ASP A 542 2.21 23.66 1.27
CA ASP A 542 2.29 23.69 2.74
C ASP A 542 1.02 24.35 3.30
N ILE A 543 0.18 23.57 3.97
CA ILE A 543 -1.14 24.00 4.44
C ILE A 543 -1.17 23.97 5.95
N ASN A 544 -1.31 25.14 6.57
CA ASN A 544 -1.51 25.23 8.01
C ASN A 544 -2.91 24.72 8.36
N VAL A 545 -2.99 23.60 9.08
CA VAL A 545 -4.25 23.00 9.52
C VAL A 545 -4.39 23.05 11.05
N ASP A 546 -5.60 22.84 11.54
CA ASP A 546 -5.90 22.83 12.98
C ASP A 546 -5.07 21.78 13.76
N GLU A 547 -4.20 22.24 14.66
CA GLU A 547 -3.33 21.43 15.51
C GLU A 547 -4.08 20.64 16.62
N SER A 548 -5.32 21.04 16.90
CA SER A 548 -6.18 20.43 17.91
C SER A 548 -7.06 19.30 17.35
N GLU A 549 -7.03 19.10 16.04
CA GLU A 549 -7.86 18.15 15.33
C GLU A 549 -7.47 16.69 15.63
N HIS A 550 -8.49 15.83 15.75
CA HIS A 550 -8.35 14.40 15.98
C HIS A 550 -9.06 13.63 14.86
N VAL A 551 -8.61 12.42 14.58
CA VAL A 551 -9.26 11.53 13.63
C VAL A 551 -10.42 10.83 14.35
N TYR A 552 -11.64 11.12 13.90
CA TYR A 552 -12.86 10.43 14.26
C TYR A 552 -13.59 9.92 13.01
N PRO A 553 -14.40 8.86 13.11
CA PRO A 553 -14.65 8.04 14.29
C PRO A 553 -13.43 7.27 14.80
N MET A 554 -13.48 6.82 16.06
CA MET A 554 -12.42 6.02 16.66
C MET A 554 -13.01 4.91 17.55
N GLN A 555 -12.62 3.66 17.33
CA GLN A 555 -13.02 2.55 18.21
C GLN A 555 -12.44 2.73 19.61
N VAL A 556 -13.24 2.42 20.63
CA VAL A 556 -12.78 2.40 22.01
C VAL A 556 -11.77 1.27 22.17
N ARG A 557 -10.59 1.57 22.73
CA ARG A 557 -9.51 0.59 22.93
C ARG A 557 -10.01 -0.63 23.73
N GLY A 558 -9.95 -1.82 23.14
CA GLY A 558 -10.41 -3.06 23.78
C GLY A 558 -11.94 -3.24 23.79
N GLY A 559 -12.69 -2.29 23.23
CA GLY A 559 -14.13 -2.39 23.01
C GLY A 559 -14.50 -3.32 21.86
N ALA A 560 -15.79 -3.60 21.71
CA ALA A 560 -16.33 -4.24 20.51
C ALA A 560 -16.24 -3.32 19.28
N MET A 561 -16.52 -3.86 18.09
CA MET A 561 -16.46 -3.08 16.85
C MET A 561 -17.41 -1.88 16.82
N ASN A 562 -18.61 -2.01 17.40
CA ASN A 562 -19.64 -0.98 17.46
C ASN A 562 -19.44 0.04 18.61
N GLU A 563 -18.46 -0.17 19.49
CA GLU A 563 -18.11 0.77 20.56
C GLU A 563 -17.17 1.85 20.00
N MET A 564 -17.74 3.00 19.60
CA MET A 564 -17.01 4.05 18.89
C MET A 564 -17.23 5.44 19.51
N ILE A 565 -16.16 6.24 19.50
CA ILE A 565 -16.15 7.68 19.75
C ILE A 565 -16.33 8.36 18.40
N LEU A 566 -17.39 9.17 18.24
CA LEU A 566 -17.75 9.79 16.95
C LEU A 566 -17.22 11.22 16.79
N SER A 567 -16.93 11.89 17.89
CA SER A 567 -16.43 13.26 17.90
C SER A 567 -15.69 13.54 19.20
N LYS A 568 -14.95 14.65 19.23
CA LYS A 568 -14.27 15.10 20.44
C LYS A 568 -15.29 15.32 21.56
N PRO A 569 -15.10 14.71 22.76
CA PRO A 569 -15.94 15.02 23.91
C PRO A 569 -15.91 16.53 24.18
N GLN A 570 -17.07 17.17 24.36
CA GLN A 570 -17.10 18.56 24.81
C GLN A 570 -16.49 18.61 26.22
N GLU A 571 -15.45 19.42 26.41
CA GLU A 571 -14.98 19.72 27.76
C GLU A 571 -16.14 20.41 28.49
N GLU A 572 -16.58 19.83 29.62
CA GLU A 572 -17.40 20.56 30.58
C GLU A 572 -16.59 21.81 30.96
N LYS A 573 -17.07 22.99 30.56
CA LYS A 573 -16.51 24.25 31.01
C LYS A 573 -16.57 24.25 32.54
N ALA A 574 -15.43 24.05 33.18
CA ALA A 574 -15.27 24.20 34.63
C ALA A 574 -15.42 25.66 35.03
#